data_AF-A0A0Q2UMI7-F1
#
_entry.id   AF-A0A0Q2UMI7-F1
#
_cell.length_a   1.000
_cell.length_b   1.000
_cell.length_c   1.000
_cell.angle_alpha   90.00
_cell.angle_beta   90.00
_cell.angle_gamma   90.00
#
_symmetry.space_group_name_H-M   'P 1'
#
loop_
_entity.id
_entity.type
_entity.pdbx_description
1 polymer ?
#
loop_
_entity_poly.entity_id
_entity_poly.type
_entity_poly.pdbx_seq_one_letter_code
_entity_poly.pdbx_strand_id
1 'polypeptide(L)'
;MIREILAFVFLIAFLFINLVLMLMRTFGSLAGMTWRKVLRLEIPENKKKGLEKLYTLFWLTVGIWAFWKLWGTSGAAAIFGFLAFRSGANITKTLIYGLHDQRIIEKYTEDSRLLGIIGTATKLTIMLETVFVVAFALAYKAFSVTLSPGGVSANTFILSLWVLGLIFGLLFGRFIARNNDGILLQNAVAVVGFFTTRKGKKKTEETVEKAKKAPRKLRSKFPKLEK
;
A
#
# COMPACT_ATOMS: atom_id res chain seq x y z
N MET A 1 -5.42 -4.69 39.16
CA MET A 1 -5.52 -3.23 38.94
C MET A 1 -4.41 -2.64 38.07
N ILE A 2 -3.13 -2.56 38.51
CA ILE A 2 -2.06 -1.93 37.69
C ILE A 2 -1.90 -2.61 36.32
N ARG A 3 -2.00 -3.95 36.28
CA ARG A 3 -1.95 -4.74 35.03
C ARG A 3 -3.12 -4.44 34.10
N GLU A 4 -4.34 -4.31 34.63
CA GLU A 4 -5.51 -3.96 33.83
C GLU A 4 -5.40 -2.53 33.28
N ILE A 5 -4.94 -1.57 34.10
CA ILE A 5 -4.74 -0.18 33.69
C ILE A 5 -3.69 -0.09 32.58
N LEU A 6 -2.55 -0.77 32.74
CA LEU A 6 -1.51 -0.83 31.70
C LEU A 6 -2.05 -1.47 30.41
N ALA A 7 -2.79 -2.58 30.53
CA ALA A 7 -3.39 -3.23 29.36
C ALA A 7 -4.39 -2.30 28.64
N PHE A 8 -5.16 -1.51 29.38
CA PHE A 8 -6.09 -0.53 28.82
C PHE A 8 -5.37 0.64 28.13
N VAL A 9 -4.30 1.15 28.74
CA VAL A 9 -3.47 2.22 28.16
C VAL A 9 -2.81 1.73 26.87
N PHE A 10 -2.25 0.52 26.87
CA PHE A 10 -1.69 -0.08 25.66
C PHE A 10 -2.77 -0.31 24.60
N LEU A 11 -3.98 -0.74 24.97
CA LEU A 11 -5.09 -0.90 24.04
C LEU A 11 -5.50 0.43 23.41
N ILE A 12 -5.67 1.49 24.20
CA ILE A 12 -6.07 2.82 23.70
C ILE A 12 -4.99 3.39 22.79
N ALA A 13 -3.73 3.36 23.22
CA ALA A 13 -2.61 3.82 22.39
C ALA A 13 -2.53 3.02 21.08
N PHE A 14 -2.72 1.70 21.16
CA PHE A 14 -2.75 0.83 20.00
C PHE A 14 -3.89 1.17 19.04
N LEU A 15 -5.12 1.32 19.54
CA LEU A 15 -6.30 1.70 18.74
C LEU A 15 -6.14 3.09 18.11
N PHE A 16 -5.56 4.03 18.85
CA PHE A 16 -5.29 5.38 18.36
C PHE A 16 -4.26 5.37 17.24
N ILE A 17 -3.12 4.67 17.41
CA ILE A 17 -2.14 4.47 16.35
C ILE A 17 -2.80 3.81 15.13
N ASN A 18 -3.63 2.78 15.35
CA ASN A 18 -4.40 2.11 14.30
C ASN A 18 -5.24 3.08 13.46
N LEU A 19 -5.98 3.94 14.15
CA LEU A 19 -6.86 4.93 13.55
C LEU A 19 -6.04 5.93 12.74
N VAL A 20 -4.97 6.47 13.33
CA VAL A 20 -4.05 7.39 12.65
C VAL A 20 -3.47 6.75 11.40
N LEU A 21 -3.08 5.48 11.44
CA LEU A 21 -2.54 4.78 10.27
C LEU A 21 -3.57 4.51 9.19
N MET A 22 -4.79 4.12 9.57
CA MET A 22 -5.89 3.97 8.63
C MET A 22 -6.17 5.31 7.95
N LEU A 23 -6.18 6.40 8.71
CA LEU A 23 -6.34 7.75 8.19
C LEU A 23 -5.17 8.11 7.25
N MET A 24 -3.91 7.91 7.66
CA MET A 24 -2.74 8.19 6.82
C MET A 24 -2.78 7.43 5.49
N ARG A 25 -3.19 6.15 5.48
CA ARG A 25 -3.35 5.39 4.23
C ARG A 25 -4.45 5.95 3.35
N THR A 26 -5.57 6.30 3.95
CA THR A 26 -6.74 6.82 3.23
C THR A 26 -6.40 8.19 2.62
N PHE A 27 -5.84 9.09 3.43
CA PHE A 27 -5.37 10.40 2.98
C PHE A 27 -4.22 10.30 1.98
N GLY A 28 -3.27 9.40 2.16
CA GLY A 28 -2.17 9.17 1.21
C GLY A 28 -2.68 8.69 -0.15
N SER A 29 -3.61 7.74 -0.16
CA SER A 29 -4.29 7.28 -1.38
C SER A 29 -5.09 8.40 -2.06
N LEU A 30 -5.85 9.18 -1.29
CA LEU A 30 -6.62 10.31 -1.81
C LEU A 30 -5.71 11.40 -2.36
N ALA A 31 -4.65 11.76 -1.64
CA ALA A 31 -3.66 12.73 -2.09
C ALA A 31 -2.98 12.25 -3.38
N GLY A 32 -2.54 10.99 -3.44
CA GLY A 32 -1.96 10.41 -4.65
C GLY A 32 -2.91 10.43 -5.85
N MET A 33 -4.19 10.12 -5.64
CA MET A 33 -5.22 10.21 -6.69
C MET A 33 -5.42 11.65 -7.17
N THR A 34 -5.52 12.61 -6.25
CA THR A 34 -5.67 14.04 -6.56
C THR A 34 -4.45 14.54 -7.33
N TRP A 35 -3.25 14.28 -6.85
CA TRP A 35 -2.01 14.67 -7.51
C TRP A 35 -1.85 14.03 -8.88
N ARG A 36 -2.21 12.75 -9.05
CA ARG A 36 -2.22 12.09 -10.37
C ARG A 36 -3.14 12.80 -11.35
N LYS A 37 -4.35 13.19 -10.91
CA LYS A 37 -5.32 13.93 -11.74
C LYS A 37 -4.84 15.34 -12.08
N VAL A 38 -4.39 16.09 -11.08
CA VAL A 38 -3.91 17.47 -11.23
C VAL A 38 -2.70 17.55 -12.16
N LEU A 39 -1.72 16.66 -11.97
CA LEU A 39 -0.48 16.65 -12.73
C LEU A 39 -0.59 15.91 -14.06
N ARG A 40 -1.75 15.30 -14.37
CA ARG A 40 -2.00 14.46 -15.56
C ARG A 40 -0.85 13.47 -15.77
N LEU A 41 -0.57 12.66 -14.75
CA LEU A 41 0.52 11.68 -14.80
C LEU A 41 0.06 10.43 -15.55
N GLU A 42 0.82 10.06 -16.57
CA GLU A 42 0.68 8.80 -17.30
C GLU A 42 1.37 7.69 -16.51
N ILE A 43 0.63 7.08 -15.58
CA ILE A 43 1.05 5.91 -14.82
C ILE A 43 0.46 4.67 -15.50
N PRO A 44 1.27 3.66 -15.87
CA PRO A 44 0.78 2.48 -16.58
C PRO A 44 -0.21 1.71 -15.70
N GLU A 45 -1.40 1.44 -16.23
CA GLU A 45 -2.51 0.89 -15.46
C GLU A 45 -2.42 -0.64 -15.29
N ASN A 46 -2.97 -1.12 -14.18
CA ASN A 46 -3.13 -2.55 -13.91
C ASN A 46 -4.00 -3.24 -14.98
N LYS A 47 -3.40 -4.12 -15.78
CA LYS A 47 -4.09 -4.91 -16.83
C LYS A 47 -5.16 -5.84 -16.28
N LYS A 48 -5.05 -6.24 -15.00
CA LYS A 48 -5.93 -7.21 -14.31
C LYS A 48 -6.90 -6.55 -13.33
N LYS A 49 -7.18 -5.25 -13.47
CA LYS A 49 -8.09 -4.50 -12.59
C LYS A 49 -9.47 -5.16 -12.44
N GLY A 50 -9.98 -5.81 -13.48
CA GLY A 50 -11.24 -6.56 -13.42
C GLY A 50 -11.20 -7.74 -12.44
N LEU A 51 -10.06 -8.45 -12.36
CA LEU A 51 -9.86 -9.58 -11.45
C LEU A 51 -9.74 -9.13 -9.99
N GLU A 52 -9.38 -7.87 -9.73
CA GLU A 52 -9.41 -7.31 -8.38
C GLU A 52 -10.84 -7.24 -7.80
N LYS A 53 -11.88 -7.24 -8.63
CA LYS A 53 -13.26 -7.35 -8.14
C LYS A 53 -13.52 -8.69 -7.46
N LEU A 54 -12.84 -9.77 -7.88
CA LEU A 54 -12.95 -11.09 -7.24
C LEU A 54 -12.40 -11.06 -5.82
N TYR A 55 -11.35 -10.26 -5.55
CA TYR A 55 -10.89 -10.03 -4.18
C TYR A 55 -12.02 -9.48 -3.31
N THR A 56 -12.73 -8.47 -3.82
CA THR A 56 -13.86 -7.86 -3.11
C THR A 56 -14.95 -8.86 -2.81
N LEU A 57 -15.32 -9.68 -3.80
CA LEU A 57 -16.33 -10.72 -3.65
C LEU A 57 -15.90 -11.76 -2.59
N PHE A 58 -14.68 -12.30 -2.71
CA PHE A 58 -14.17 -13.32 -1.78
C PHE A 58 -14.12 -12.83 -0.33
N TRP A 59 -13.56 -11.64 -0.08
CA TRP A 59 -13.47 -11.17 1.29
C TRP A 59 -14.85 -10.86 1.89
N LEU A 60 -15.80 -10.38 1.07
CA LEU A 60 -17.15 -10.10 1.54
C LEU A 60 -17.88 -11.39 1.91
N THR A 61 -17.78 -12.44 1.08
CA THR A 61 -18.37 -13.76 1.37
C THR A 61 -17.80 -14.35 2.65
N VAL A 62 -16.47 -14.36 2.80
CA VAL A 62 -15.81 -14.87 4.01
C VAL A 62 -16.14 -14.01 5.23
N GLY A 63 -16.18 -12.69 5.05
CA GLY A 63 -16.51 -11.74 6.11
C GLY A 63 -17.93 -11.92 6.64
N ILE A 64 -18.93 -11.97 5.75
CA ILE A 64 -20.35 -12.17 6.13
C ILE A 64 -20.51 -13.50 6.86
N TRP A 65 -19.88 -14.56 6.35
CA TRP A 65 -19.90 -15.87 7.02
C TRP A 65 -19.29 -15.81 8.42
N ALA A 66 -18.13 -15.16 8.58
CA ALA A 66 -17.48 -14.98 9.87
C ALA A 66 -18.31 -14.14 10.85
N PHE A 67 -18.99 -13.11 10.34
CA PHE A 67 -19.87 -12.24 11.11
C PHE A 67 -21.04 -13.03 11.70
N TRP A 68 -21.77 -13.80 10.88
CA TRP A 68 -22.88 -14.61 11.36
C TRP A 68 -22.45 -15.66 12.38
N LYS A 69 -21.30 -16.30 12.17
CA LYS A 69 -20.78 -17.31 13.08
C LYS A 69 -20.43 -16.77 14.47
N LEU A 70 -20.03 -15.49 14.57
CA LEU A 70 -19.60 -14.86 15.82
C LEU A 70 -20.65 -13.94 16.44
N TRP A 71 -21.75 -13.65 15.72
CA TRP A 71 -22.85 -12.80 16.18
C TRP A 71 -23.43 -13.26 17.52
N GLY A 72 -23.55 -14.58 17.72
CA GLY A 72 -24.06 -15.17 18.96
C GLY A 72 -23.11 -15.13 20.16
N THR A 73 -21.84 -14.75 19.97
CA THR A 73 -20.85 -14.66 21.06
C THR A 73 -20.69 -13.24 21.56
N SER A 74 -20.48 -12.28 20.65
CA SER A 74 -20.34 -10.87 20.98
C SER A 74 -20.40 -10.05 19.69
N GLY A 75 -21.13 -8.93 19.70
CA GLY A 75 -21.17 -8.01 18.56
C GLY A 75 -19.77 -7.50 18.16
N ALA A 76 -18.88 -7.28 19.12
CA ALA A 76 -17.49 -6.91 18.85
C ALA A 76 -16.72 -8.04 18.15
N ALA A 77 -16.88 -9.29 18.61
CA ALA A 77 -16.26 -10.45 17.97
C ALA A 77 -16.75 -10.64 16.53
N ALA A 78 -18.03 -10.41 16.26
CA ALA A 78 -18.59 -10.47 14.91
C ALA A 78 -17.96 -9.44 13.96
N ILE A 79 -17.82 -8.19 14.41
CA ILE A 79 -17.16 -7.12 13.63
C ILE A 79 -15.69 -7.47 13.39
N PHE A 80 -14.98 -7.95 14.42
CA PHE A 80 -13.58 -8.34 14.25
C PHE A 80 -13.40 -9.55 13.34
N GLY A 81 -14.27 -10.56 13.42
CA GLY A 81 -14.26 -11.69 12.50
C GLY A 81 -14.50 -11.29 11.05
N PHE A 82 -15.45 -10.38 10.80
CA PHE A 82 -15.71 -9.81 9.48
C PHE A 82 -14.46 -9.13 8.89
N LEU A 83 -13.74 -8.37 9.71
CA LEU A 83 -12.56 -7.62 9.28
C LEU A 83 -11.27 -8.45 9.25
N ALA A 84 -11.18 -9.54 10.01
CA ALA A 84 -9.96 -10.32 10.18
C ALA A 84 -9.39 -10.85 8.86
N PHE A 85 -10.23 -11.51 8.06
CA PHE A 85 -9.80 -12.06 6.77
C PHE A 85 -9.32 -10.96 5.82
N ARG A 86 -10.12 -9.88 5.67
CA ARG A 86 -9.77 -8.73 4.81
C ARG A 86 -8.47 -8.07 5.25
N SER A 87 -8.26 -7.93 6.56
CA SER A 87 -7.05 -7.34 7.13
C SER A 87 -5.83 -8.18 6.77
N GLY A 88 -5.85 -9.49 7.06
CA GLY A 88 -4.77 -10.41 6.71
C GLY A 88 -4.47 -10.41 5.21
N ALA A 89 -5.50 -10.51 4.38
CA ALA A 89 -5.35 -10.55 2.94
C ALA A 89 -4.80 -9.25 2.34
N ASN A 90 -5.18 -8.09 2.88
CA ASN A 90 -4.65 -6.82 2.39
C ASN A 90 -3.16 -6.67 2.70
N ILE A 91 -2.65 -7.24 3.80
CA ILE A 91 -1.24 -7.11 4.21
C ILE A 91 -0.33 -7.74 3.17
N THR A 92 -0.51 -9.03 2.91
CA THR A 92 0.33 -9.78 1.97
C THR A 92 0.08 -9.38 0.53
N LYS A 93 -1.16 -9.02 0.16
CA LYS A 93 -1.45 -8.45 -1.16
C LYS A 93 -0.68 -7.15 -1.40
N THR A 94 -0.71 -6.23 -0.44
CA THR A 94 0.02 -4.94 -0.53
C THR A 94 1.52 -5.17 -0.61
N LEU A 95 2.06 -6.11 0.18
CA LEU A 95 3.47 -6.50 0.10
C LEU A 95 3.85 -6.97 -1.30
N ILE A 96 3.10 -7.93 -1.86
CA ILE A 96 3.38 -8.46 -3.19
C ILE A 96 3.25 -7.36 -4.26
N TYR A 97 2.26 -6.47 -4.12
CA TYR A 97 2.08 -5.35 -5.03
C TYR A 97 3.25 -4.36 -4.95
N GLY A 98 3.72 -4.03 -3.75
CA GLY A 98 4.89 -3.19 -3.55
C GLY A 98 6.15 -3.78 -4.17
N LEU A 99 6.41 -5.08 -3.95
CA LEU A 99 7.54 -5.80 -4.57
C LEU A 99 7.44 -5.89 -6.10
N HIS A 100 6.21 -6.01 -6.61
CA HIS A 100 5.96 -6.00 -8.04
C HIS A 100 6.24 -4.63 -8.66
N ASP A 101 5.64 -3.58 -8.10
CA ASP A 101 5.78 -2.22 -8.59
C ASP A 101 7.20 -1.70 -8.45
N GLN A 102 7.94 -2.17 -7.45
CA GLN A 102 9.38 -1.96 -7.33
C GLN A 102 10.11 -2.41 -8.60
N ARG A 103 9.88 -3.65 -9.05
CA ARG A 103 10.55 -4.19 -10.25
C ARG A 103 10.19 -3.41 -11.51
N ILE A 104 8.98 -2.85 -11.58
CA ILE A 104 8.56 -2.00 -12.70
C ILE A 104 9.23 -0.64 -12.64
N ILE A 105 9.31 -0.01 -11.46
CA ILE A 105 9.97 1.29 -11.27
C ILE A 105 11.47 1.18 -11.62
N GLU A 106 12.14 0.08 -11.25
CA GLU A 106 13.53 -0.19 -11.63
C GLU A 106 13.73 -0.13 -13.16
N LYS A 107 12.84 -0.75 -13.95
CA LYS A 107 12.89 -0.69 -15.43
C LYS A 107 12.78 0.74 -15.98
N TYR A 108 12.14 1.65 -15.26
CA TYR A 108 12.02 3.06 -15.67
C TYR A 108 13.18 3.95 -15.21
N THR A 109 14.16 3.38 -14.50
CA THR A 109 15.19 4.12 -13.77
C THR A 109 16.60 3.92 -14.33
N GLU A 110 16.80 2.96 -15.26
CA GLU A 110 18.11 2.61 -15.82
C GLU A 110 18.87 3.81 -16.45
N ASP A 111 18.17 4.86 -16.88
CA ASP A 111 18.79 6.04 -17.54
C ASP A 111 19.14 7.23 -16.62
N SER A 112 19.02 7.14 -15.29
CA SER A 112 19.34 8.30 -14.43
C SER A 112 19.67 7.97 -12.97
N ARG A 113 20.91 8.29 -12.54
CA ARG A 113 21.36 8.24 -11.14
C ARG A 113 20.41 8.95 -10.15
N LEU A 114 19.81 10.08 -10.56
CA LEU A 114 18.86 10.84 -9.73
C LEU A 114 17.50 10.13 -9.58
N LEU A 115 16.99 9.52 -10.66
CA LEU A 115 15.78 8.68 -10.57
C LEU A 115 16.06 7.40 -9.77
N GLY A 116 17.30 6.88 -9.77
CA GLY A 116 17.77 5.74 -8.97
C GLY A 116 17.65 5.96 -7.46
N ILE A 117 18.10 7.12 -6.99
CA ILE A 117 18.06 7.48 -5.57
C ILE A 117 16.60 7.66 -5.10
N ILE A 118 15.77 8.34 -5.91
CA ILE A 118 14.35 8.56 -5.59
C ILE A 118 13.56 7.26 -5.64
N GLY A 119 13.86 6.38 -6.61
CA GLY A 119 13.34 5.02 -6.67
C GLY A 119 13.72 4.22 -5.42
N THR A 120 14.94 4.37 -4.91
CA THR A 120 15.41 3.68 -3.69
C THR A 120 14.80 4.25 -2.40
N ALA A 121 14.61 5.57 -2.30
CA ALA A 121 13.87 6.17 -1.19
C ALA A 121 12.40 5.70 -1.18
N THR A 122 11.80 5.63 -2.37
CA THR A 122 10.46 5.06 -2.57
C THR A 122 10.40 3.58 -2.19
N LYS A 123 11.43 2.78 -2.52
CA LYS A 123 11.58 1.38 -2.09
C LYS A 123 11.53 1.25 -0.57
N LEU A 124 12.32 2.06 0.14
CA LEU A 124 12.43 1.99 1.60
C LEU A 124 11.12 2.40 2.28
N THR A 125 10.43 3.43 1.78
CA THR A 125 9.15 3.87 2.35
C THR A 125 8.07 2.81 2.20
N ILE A 126 7.92 2.20 1.01
CA ILE A 126 6.91 1.15 0.78
C ILE A 126 7.21 -0.10 1.61
N MET A 127 8.49 -0.47 1.73
CA MET A 127 8.91 -1.63 2.52
C MET A 127 8.73 -1.40 4.03
N LEU A 128 9.09 -0.22 4.53
CA LEU A 128 8.91 0.17 5.93
C LEU A 128 7.42 0.24 6.30
N GLU A 129 6.58 0.85 5.45
CA GLU A 129 5.13 0.86 5.62
C GLU A 129 4.58 -0.57 5.73
N THR A 130 5.05 -1.47 4.86
CA THR A 130 4.59 -2.86 4.82
C THR A 130 5.00 -3.66 6.06
N VAL A 131 6.26 -3.58 6.46
CA VAL A 131 6.79 -4.23 7.68
C VAL A 131 6.05 -3.71 8.91
N PHE A 132 5.78 -2.41 8.95
CA PHE A 132 5.04 -1.80 10.03
C PHE A 132 3.58 -2.30 10.09
N VAL A 133 2.88 -2.46 8.95
CA VAL A 133 1.53 -3.08 8.95
C VAL A 133 1.56 -4.51 9.47
N VAL A 134 2.57 -5.29 9.10
CA VAL A 134 2.75 -6.68 9.55
C VAL A 134 2.97 -6.73 11.06
N ALA A 135 3.91 -5.94 11.58
CA ALA A 135 4.19 -5.85 13.01
C ALA A 135 2.94 -5.40 13.79
N PHE A 136 2.20 -4.45 13.22
CA PHE A 136 0.98 -3.91 13.78
C PHE A 136 -0.14 -4.96 13.91
N ALA A 137 -0.36 -5.75 12.87
CA ALA A 137 -1.39 -6.80 12.90
C ALA A 137 -1.02 -7.96 13.84
N LEU A 138 0.27 -8.25 14.00
CA LEU A 138 0.78 -9.21 14.98
C LEU A 138 0.61 -8.69 16.42
N ALA A 139 0.83 -7.40 16.66
CA ALA A 139 0.63 -6.76 17.96
C ALA A 139 -0.86 -6.73 18.36
N TYR A 140 -1.78 -6.37 17.45
CA TYR A 140 -3.23 -6.43 17.71
C TYR A 140 -3.66 -7.81 18.20
N LYS A 141 -3.15 -8.84 17.52
CA LYS A 141 -3.41 -10.25 17.80
C LYS A 141 -2.88 -10.65 19.18
N ALA A 142 -1.69 -10.20 19.57
CA ALA A 142 -1.16 -10.44 20.92
C ALA A 142 -2.04 -9.82 22.01
N PHE A 143 -2.55 -8.59 21.80
CA PHE A 143 -3.39 -7.90 22.79
C PHE A 143 -4.83 -8.44 22.87
N SER A 144 -5.44 -8.82 21.75
CA SER A 144 -6.80 -9.39 21.72
C SER A 144 -6.91 -10.75 22.44
N VAL A 145 -5.83 -11.54 22.45
CA VAL A 145 -5.75 -12.82 23.15
C VAL A 145 -5.69 -12.65 24.67
N THR A 146 -5.11 -11.54 25.17
CA THR A 146 -4.92 -11.29 26.61
C THR A 146 -6.12 -10.67 27.34
N LEU A 147 -7.14 -10.16 26.64
CA LEU A 147 -8.17 -9.26 27.22
C LEU A 147 -9.60 -9.83 27.31
N SER A 148 -9.86 -11.11 26.99
CA SER A 148 -11.23 -11.68 27.06
C SER A 148 -11.34 -12.93 27.95
N PRO A 149 -12.11 -12.90 29.06
CA PRO A 149 -12.24 -14.03 29.99
C PRO A 149 -13.11 -15.22 29.53
N GLY A 150 -13.85 -15.12 28.43
CA GLY A 150 -14.76 -16.17 27.95
C GLY A 150 -14.52 -16.70 26.53
N GLY A 151 -13.42 -16.30 25.86
CA GLY A 151 -13.37 -16.22 24.39
C GLY A 151 -12.26 -16.98 23.66
N VAL A 152 -11.65 -18.03 24.25
CA VAL A 152 -10.51 -18.75 23.63
C VAL A 152 -10.87 -19.34 22.26
N SER A 153 -12.09 -19.84 22.07
CA SER A 153 -12.57 -20.39 20.80
C SER A 153 -12.83 -19.31 19.74
N ALA A 154 -13.50 -18.21 20.13
CA ALA A 154 -13.74 -17.07 19.24
C ALA A 154 -12.43 -16.40 18.81
N ASN A 155 -11.48 -16.22 19.74
CA ASN A 155 -10.16 -15.66 19.46
C ASN A 155 -9.37 -16.55 18.50
N THR A 156 -9.32 -17.86 18.73
CA THR A 156 -8.64 -18.82 17.84
C THR A 156 -9.28 -18.85 16.45
N PHE A 157 -10.60 -18.71 16.35
CA PHE A 157 -11.30 -18.64 15.07
C PHE A 157 -10.97 -17.36 14.29
N ILE A 158 -11.00 -16.20 14.94
CA ILE A 158 -10.58 -14.91 14.35
C ILE A 158 -9.12 -14.98 13.90
N LEU A 159 -8.26 -15.63 14.68
CA LEU A 159 -6.85 -15.86 14.36
C LEU A 159 -6.68 -16.65 13.06
N SER A 160 -7.42 -17.75 12.96
CA SER A 160 -7.37 -18.66 11.82
C SER A 160 -7.86 -17.97 10.56
N LEU A 161 -8.94 -17.19 10.66
CA LEU A 161 -9.43 -16.33 9.57
C LEU A 161 -8.39 -15.31 9.13
N TRP A 162 -7.68 -14.68 10.06
CA TRP A 162 -6.63 -13.71 9.74
C TRP A 162 -5.44 -14.37 9.02
N VAL A 163 -5.00 -15.55 9.48
CA VAL A 163 -3.92 -16.32 8.83
C VAL A 163 -4.34 -16.83 7.44
N LEU A 164 -5.57 -17.33 7.30
CA LEU A 164 -6.13 -17.68 5.98
C LEU A 164 -6.18 -16.45 5.06
N GLY A 165 -6.52 -15.29 5.63
CA GLY A 165 -6.42 -14.00 4.96
C GLY A 165 -5.00 -13.76 4.42
N LEU A 166 -3.96 -13.88 5.25
CA LEU A 166 -2.57 -13.72 4.82
C LEU A 166 -2.21 -14.64 3.65
N ILE A 167 -2.54 -15.93 3.74
CA ILE A 167 -2.27 -16.92 2.69
C ILE A 167 -3.00 -16.53 1.40
N PHE A 168 -4.29 -16.22 1.51
CA PHE A 168 -5.10 -15.78 0.38
C PHE A 168 -4.53 -14.52 -0.27
N GLY A 169 -4.18 -13.50 0.52
CA GLY A 169 -3.60 -12.25 0.03
C GLY A 169 -2.26 -12.45 -0.68
N LEU A 170 -1.43 -13.40 -0.22
CA LEU A 170 -0.16 -13.75 -0.84
C LEU A 170 -0.39 -14.43 -2.20
N LEU A 171 -1.28 -15.42 -2.24
CA LEU A 171 -1.62 -16.15 -3.47
C LEU A 171 -2.29 -15.23 -4.49
N PHE A 172 -3.31 -14.49 -4.07
CA PHE A 172 -4.03 -13.55 -4.90
C PHE A 172 -3.11 -12.42 -5.39
N GLY A 173 -2.33 -11.84 -4.49
CA GLY A 173 -1.35 -10.80 -4.82
C GLY A 173 -0.36 -11.28 -5.87
N ARG A 174 0.19 -12.49 -5.70
CA ARG A 174 1.13 -13.11 -6.66
C ARG A 174 0.46 -13.40 -8.00
N PHE A 175 -0.79 -13.84 -7.99
CA PHE A 175 -1.56 -14.10 -9.21
C PHE A 175 -1.82 -12.82 -10.03
N ILE A 176 -2.17 -11.71 -9.37
CA ILE A 176 -2.36 -10.41 -10.05
C ILE A 176 -1.04 -9.81 -10.52
N ALA A 177 0.02 -9.92 -9.71
CA ALA A 177 1.36 -9.45 -10.07
C ALA A 177 2.03 -10.26 -11.19
N ARG A 178 1.60 -11.50 -11.44
CA ARG A 178 2.16 -12.32 -12.51
C ARG A 178 1.73 -11.78 -13.87
N ASN A 179 2.69 -11.58 -14.78
CA ASN A 179 2.46 -11.10 -16.16
C ASN A 179 1.68 -9.78 -16.22
N ASN A 180 1.97 -8.88 -15.29
CA ASN A 180 1.39 -7.55 -15.25
C ASN A 180 2.51 -6.53 -15.42
N ASP A 181 2.35 -5.60 -16.36
CA ASP A 181 3.34 -4.55 -16.63
C ASP A 181 2.89 -3.19 -16.09
N GLY A 182 1.70 -3.14 -15.47
CA GLY A 182 1.15 -1.94 -14.87
C GLY A 182 1.49 -1.79 -13.40
N ILE A 183 1.45 -0.56 -12.89
CA ILE A 183 1.63 -0.29 -11.46
C ILE A 183 0.33 -0.64 -10.71
N LEU A 184 0.44 -1.53 -9.73
CA LEU A 184 -0.68 -2.03 -8.95
C LEU A 184 -1.11 -1.02 -7.86
N LEU A 185 -0.14 -0.35 -7.23
CA LEU A 185 -0.30 0.72 -6.23
C LEU A 185 -0.23 2.10 -6.87
N GLN A 186 -0.97 2.30 -7.96
CA GLN A 186 -0.96 3.51 -8.79
C GLN A 186 -1.22 4.85 -8.06
N ASN A 187 -1.89 4.80 -6.90
CA ASN A 187 -2.24 5.98 -6.09
C ASN A 187 -1.32 6.14 -4.87
N ALA A 188 -0.31 5.29 -4.70
CA ALA A 188 0.66 5.48 -3.63
C ALA A 188 1.43 6.78 -3.87
N VAL A 189 1.56 7.61 -2.82
CA VAL A 189 2.24 8.91 -2.89
C VAL A 189 3.65 8.77 -3.48
N ALA A 190 4.35 7.69 -3.14
CA ALA A 190 5.69 7.43 -3.62
C ALA A 190 5.73 7.14 -5.14
N VAL A 191 4.76 6.38 -5.66
CA VAL A 191 4.59 6.14 -7.11
C VAL A 191 4.29 7.46 -7.83
N VAL A 192 3.34 8.23 -7.30
CA VAL A 192 2.94 9.53 -7.87
C VAL A 192 4.11 10.51 -7.88
N GLY A 193 4.89 10.56 -6.79
CA GLY A 193 6.12 11.33 -6.69
C GLY A 193 7.14 10.92 -7.77
N PHE A 194 7.40 9.61 -7.91
CA PHE A 194 8.30 9.09 -8.94
C PHE A 194 7.90 9.52 -10.36
N PHE A 195 6.65 9.31 -10.74
CA PHE A 195 6.17 9.67 -12.09
C PHE A 195 6.11 11.19 -12.31
N THR A 196 5.91 11.98 -11.25
CA THR A 196 6.02 13.45 -11.31
C THR A 196 7.43 13.89 -11.63
N THR A 197 8.43 13.36 -10.92
CA THR A 197 9.84 13.66 -11.18
C THR A 197 10.26 13.24 -12.59
N ARG A 198 9.81 12.06 -13.04
CA ARG A 198 10.08 11.58 -14.40
C ARG A 198 9.51 12.53 -15.46
N LYS A 199 8.26 12.97 -15.31
CA LYS A 199 7.62 13.93 -16.22
C LYS A 199 8.39 15.26 -16.24
N GLY A 200 8.85 15.73 -15.07
CA GLY A 200 9.71 16.90 -14.96
C GLY A 200 11.03 16.75 -15.74
N LYS A 201 11.76 15.65 -15.53
CA LYS A 201 13.02 15.36 -16.23
C LYS A 201 12.83 15.32 -17.74
N LYS A 202 11.81 14.62 -18.23
CA LYS A 202 11.51 14.53 -19.68
C LYS A 202 11.26 15.90 -20.30
N LYS A 203 10.52 16.77 -19.62
CA LYS A 203 10.25 18.14 -20.09
C LYS A 203 11.52 18.99 -20.14
N THR A 204 12.43 18.82 -19.17
CA THR A 204 13.73 19.50 -19.17
C THR A 204 14.61 19.00 -20.31
N GLU A 205 14.69 17.69 -20.53
CA GLU A 205 15.46 17.09 -21.64
C GLU A 205 14.93 17.53 -23.01
N GLU A 206 13.61 17.54 -23.22
CA GLU A 206 12.99 18.05 -24.45
C GLU A 206 13.29 19.54 -24.68
N THR A 207 13.34 20.34 -23.60
CA THR A 207 13.68 21.77 -23.68
C THR A 207 15.16 21.96 -24.03
N VAL A 208 16.03 21.14 -23.45
CA VAL A 208 17.47 21.14 -23.75
C VAL A 208 17.73 20.69 -25.18
N GLU A 209 17.06 19.65 -25.67
CA GLU A 209 17.15 19.23 -27.07
C GLU A 209 16.67 20.31 -28.05
N LYS A 210 15.53 20.95 -27.76
CA LYS A 210 15.02 22.06 -28.57
C LYS A 210 15.99 23.25 -28.57
N ALA A 211 16.60 23.57 -27.43
CA ALA A 211 17.62 24.61 -27.33
C ALA A 211 18.91 24.24 -28.10
N LYS A 212 19.31 22.97 -28.09
CA LYS A 212 20.43 22.47 -28.92
C LYS A 212 20.09 22.53 -30.41
N LYS A 213 18.86 22.26 -30.83
CA LYS A 213 18.46 22.31 -32.26
C LYS A 213 18.11 23.73 -32.76
N ALA A 214 18.09 24.74 -31.90
CA ALA A 214 17.78 26.12 -32.26
C ALA A 214 18.92 26.80 -33.06
N PRO A 215 18.59 27.73 -33.99
CA PRO A 215 19.58 28.41 -34.83
C PRO A 215 20.59 29.22 -34.00
N ARG A 216 21.83 29.34 -34.50
CA ARG A 216 23.03 29.87 -33.81
C ARG A 216 22.83 31.21 -33.09
N LYS A 217 21.96 32.10 -33.59
CA LYS A 217 21.62 33.40 -32.96
C LYS A 217 20.82 33.29 -31.64
N LEU A 218 20.16 32.16 -31.37
CA LEU A 218 19.39 31.89 -30.16
C LEU A 218 20.20 31.10 -29.11
N ARG A 219 21.21 30.33 -29.53
CA ARG A 219 22.13 29.62 -28.61
C ARG A 219 22.96 30.58 -27.74
N SER A 220 23.30 31.76 -28.25
CA SER A 220 24.08 32.77 -27.50
C SER A 220 23.34 33.37 -26.28
N LYS A 221 22.02 33.17 -26.15
CA LYS A 221 21.25 33.59 -24.96
C LYS A 221 21.25 32.55 -23.82
N PHE A 222 21.77 31.34 -24.05
CA PHE A 222 21.83 30.28 -23.04
C PHE A 222 23.26 29.72 -22.91
N PRO A 223 24.21 30.47 -22.31
CA PRO A 223 25.63 30.10 -22.25
C PRO A 223 25.95 28.86 -21.40
N LYS A 224 24.97 28.29 -20.67
CA LYS A 224 25.16 27.09 -19.83
C LYS A 224 25.00 25.75 -20.58
N LEU A 225 24.76 25.76 -21.88
CA LEU A 225 24.52 24.55 -22.69
C LEU A 225 25.72 24.14 -23.57
N GLU A 226 26.87 24.79 -23.41
CA GLU A 226 28.05 24.64 -24.28
C GLU A 226 29.22 23.87 -23.63
N LYS A 227 28.97 23.13 -22.54
CA LYS A 227 29.92 22.17 -21.96
C LYS A 227 29.33 20.76 -21.94
#